data_AF-A0A482VH75-F1
#
_entry.id   AF-A0A482VH75-F1
#
_cell.length_a   1.000
_cell.length_b   1.000
_cell.length_c   1.000
_cell.angle_alpha   90.00
_cell.angle_beta   90.00
_cell.angle_gamma   90.00
#
_symmetry.space_group_name_H-M   'P 1'
#
loop_
_entity.id
_entity.type
_entity.pdbx_description
1 polymer ?
#
loop_
_entity_poly.entity_id
_entity_poly.type
_entity_poly.pdbx_seq_one_letter_code
_entity_poly.pdbx_strand_id
1 'polypeptide(L)' 'MIRSENSTSGVKNELRSGRREVGFTLSKSEFCLLQEASEAYLVGLFEDTNLCAIHAKRVTIMPKDIQLARRIRGERA' A
#
# COMPACT_ATOMS: atom_id res chain seq x y z
N MET A 1 -20.91 50.22 -20.75
CA MET A 1 -19.48 50.41 -20.45
C MET A 1 -19.18 49.84 -19.07
N ILE A 2 -18.94 48.52 -18.98
CA ILE A 2 -18.17 47.89 -17.89
C ILE A 2 -17.38 46.74 -18.54
N ARG A 3 -16.04 46.83 -18.46
CA ARG A 3 -15.06 45.78 -18.79
C ARG A 3 -14.59 45.11 -17.49
N SER A 4 -13.92 43.95 -17.65
CA SER A 4 -13.08 43.18 -16.71
C SER A 4 -13.79 41.91 -16.23
N GLU A 5 -13.62 40.77 -16.91
CA GLU A 5 -12.49 39.82 -16.79
C GLU A 5 -12.16 39.44 -15.34
N ASN A 6 -12.50 38.21 -14.94
CA ASN A 6 -11.46 37.21 -14.66
C ASN A 6 -12.05 35.79 -14.56
N SER A 7 -11.69 34.95 -15.53
CA SER A 7 -11.18 33.59 -15.37
C SER A 7 -11.18 33.04 -13.94
N THR A 8 -12.05 32.07 -13.64
CA THR A 8 -11.78 30.84 -12.85
C THR A 8 -13.09 30.15 -12.45
N SER A 9 -13.75 29.47 -13.39
CA SER A 9 -14.69 28.39 -13.03
C SER A 9 -14.52 27.12 -13.89
N GLY A 10 -13.69 27.18 -14.94
CA GLY A 10 -13.37 26.06 -15.82
C GLY A 10 -12.38 25.02 -15.29
N VAL A 11 -12.14 24.91 -13.98
CA VAL A 11 -11.17 23.93 -13.41
C VAL A 11 -11.80 22.99 -12.37
N LYS A 12 -13.10 23.07 -12.09
CA LYS A 12 -13.74 22.18 -11.09
C LYS A 12 -14.45 20.94 -11.66
N ASN A 13 -14.40 20.71 -12.96
CA ASN A 13 -15.03 19.54 -13.60
C ASN A 13 -13.98 18.77 -14.40
N GLU A 14 -13.17 17.92 -13.76
CA GLU A 14 -12.58 16.72 -14.41
C GLU A 14 -11.76 15.77 -13.50
N LEU A 15 -11.67 15.99 -12.19
CA LEU A 15 -11.05 15.01 -11.28
C LEU A 15 -12.02 13.92 -10.76
N ARG A 16 -12.96 13.50 -11.62
CA ARG A 16 -13.75 12.27 -11.41
C ARG A 16 -13.42 11.19 -12.44
N SER A 17 -12.22 11.27 -13.03
CA SER A 17 -11.70 10.21 -13.89
C SER A 17 -11.02 9.14 -13.04
N GLY A 18 -11.69 7.99 -12.88
CA GLY A 18 -11.00 6.74 -12.58
C GLY A 18 -11.16 6.12 -11.20
N ARG A 19 -12.10 6.55 -10.35
CA ARG A 19 -12.48 5.73 -9.17
C ARG A 19 -13.27 4.51 -9.67
N ARG A 20 -12.56 3.45 -10.09
CA ARG A 20 -13.16 2.12 -10.23
C ARG A 20 -13.53 1.67 -8.83
N GLU A 21 -14.80 1.76 -8.49
CA GLU A 21 -15.33 1.12 -7.29
C GLU A 21 -15.26 -0.39 -7.53
N VAL A 22 -14.17 -1.01 -7.06
CA VAL A 22 -14.01 -2.46 -7.11
C VAL A 22 -14.86 -3.02 -5.97
N GLY A 23 -16.16 -3.21 -6.23
CA GLY A 23 -17.06 -3.86 -5.30
C GLY A 23 -16.77 -5.35 -5.23
N PHE A 24 -16.11 -5.81 -4.16
CA PHE A 24 -15.98 -7.25 -3.86
C PHE A 24 -17.15 -7.68 -2.98
N THR A 25 -17.98 -8.61 -3.45
CA THR A 25 -19.02 -9.25 -2.64
C THR A 25 -18.48 -10.58 -2.09
N LEU A 26 -17.65 -10.51 -1.04
CA LEU A 26 -17.16 -11.70 -0.33
C LEU A 26 -18.11 -12.05 0.82
N SER A 27 -18.30 -13.35 1.06
CA SER A 27 -18.91 -13.86 2.29
C SER A 27 -18.03 -13.53 3.50
N LYS A 28 -18.63 -13.52 4.70
CA LYS A 28 -17.90 -13.23 5.95
C LYS A 28 -16.71 -14.17 6.17
N SER A 29 -16.87 -15.46 5.85
CA SER A 29 -15.80 -16.46 6.00
C SER A 29 -14.64 -16.21 5.04
N GLU A 30 -14.91 -15.82 3.80
CA GLU A 30 -13.86 -15.51 2.81
C GLU A 30 -13.05 -14.29 3.23
N PHE A 31 -13.69 -13.27 3.81
CA PHE A 31 -12.99 -12.11 4.36
C PHE A 31 -12.10 -12.48 5.54
N CYS A 32 -12.60 -13.30 6.48
CA CYS A 32 -11.81 -13.77 7.61
C CYS A 32 -10.56 -14.55 7.15
N LEU A 33 -10.72 -15.45 6.16
CA LEU A 33 -9.59 -16.20 5.62
C LEU A 33 -8.55 -15.29 4.96
N LEU A 34 -8.99 -14.28 4.21
CA LEU A 34 -8.06 -13.32 3.58
C LEU A 34 -7.30 -12.51 4.63
N GLN A 35 -7.97 -12.09 5.71
CA GLN A 35 -7.33 -11.37 6.80
C GLN A 35 -6.32 -12.26 7.53
N GLU A 36 -6.68 -13.50 7.85
CA GLU A 36 -5.78 -14.46 8.50
C GLU A 36 -4.57 -14.78 7.62
N ALA A 37 -4.76 -15.00 6.33
CA ALA A 37 -3.68 -15.21 5.37
C ALA A 37 -2.77 -13.97 5.26
N SER A 38 -3.36 -12.77 5.26
CA SER A 38 -2.61 -11.51 5.22
C SER A 38 -1.79 -11.31 6.49
N GLU A 39 -2.35 -11.62 7.65
CA GLU A 39 -1.64 -11.54 8.93
C GLU A 39 -0.51 -12.56 9.00
N ALA A 40 -0.76 -13.82 8.66
CA ALA A 40 0.27 -14.85 8.63
C ALA A 40 1.44 -14.46 7.72
N TYR A 41 1.14 -13.88 6.55
CA TYR A 41 2.16 -13.38 5.63
C TYR A 41 2.96 -12.20 6.22
N LEU A 42 2.27 -11.20 6.77
CA LEU A 42 2.93 -10.02 7.35
C LEU A 42 3.77 -10.39 8.57
N VAL A 43 3.28 -11.27 9.44
CA VAL A 43 4.03 -11.78 10.60
C VAL A 43 5.32 -12.43 10.14
N GLY A 44 5.25 -13.39 9.21
CA GLY A 44 6.46 -14.03 8.68
C GLY A 44 7.41 -13.06 7.98
N LEU A 45 6.88 -12.10 7.20
CA LEU A 45 7.72 -11.10 6.53
C LEU A 45 8.44 -10.20 7.55
N PHE A 46 7.77 -9.81 8.63
CA PHE A 46 8.37 -8.98 9.67
C PHE A 46 9.38 -9.74 10.54
N GLU A 47 9.22 -11.06 10.72
CA GLU A 47 10.24 -11.91 11.34
C GLU A 47 11.55 -11.88 10.55
N ASP A 48 11.49 -12.09 9.23
CA ASP A 48 12.67 -12.02 8.35
C ASP A 48 13.27 -10.61 8.28
N THR A 49 12.40 -9.60 8.25
CA THR A 49 12.81 -8.19 8.25
C THR A 49 13.55 -7.84 9.55
N ASN A 50 13.07 -8.34 10.69
CA ASN A 50 13.71 -8.16 11.98
C ASN A 50 15.10 -8.83 12.01
N LEU A 51 15.23 -10.04 11.47
CA LEU A 51 16.53 -10.70 11.31
C LEU A 51 17.49 -9.87 10.43
N CYS A 52 17.00 -9.26 9.35
CA CYS A 52 17.81 -8.37 8.51
C CYS A 52 18.28 -7.11 9.26
N ALA A 53 17.41 -6.51 10.09
CA ALA A 53 17.77 -5.37 10.92
C ALA A 53 18.85 -5.72 11.97
N ILE A 54 18.68 -6.86 12.64
CA ILE A 54 19.63 -7.39 13.64
C ILE A 54 20.97 -7.74 13.00
N HIS A 55 20.96 -8.36 11.82
CA HIS A 55 22.18 -8.64 11.05
C HIS A 55 22.99 -7.36 10.77
N ALA A 56 22.31 -6.24 10.54
CA ALA A 56 22.92 -4.92 10.37
C ALA A 56 23.15 -4.15 11.69
N LYS A 57 23.09 -4.82 12.85
CA LYS A 57 23.26 -4.23 14.20
C LYS A 57 22.31 -3.08 14.53
N ARG A 58 21.08 -3.11 14.02
CA ARG A 58 20.04 -2.12 14.30
C ARG A 58 18.87 -2.77 15.04
N VAL A 59 18.20 -1.98 15.88
CA VAL A 59 16.95 -2.37 16.57
C VAL A 59 15.73 -1.85 15.81
N THR A 60 15.89 -0.78 15.03
CA THR A 60 14.82 -0.20 14.20
C THR A 60 14.80 -0.81 12.81
N ILE A 61 13.64 -1.36 12.44
CA ILE A 61 13.34 -1.84 11.08
C ILE A 61 13.28 -0.65 10.12
N MET A 62 13.90 -0.80 8.96
CA MET A 62 13.92 0.21 7.89
C MET A 62 13.40 -0.39 6.58
N PRO A 63 12.92 0.43 5.62
CA PRO A 63 12.42 -0.07 4.33
C PRO A 63 13.41 -0.96 3.57
N LYS A 64 14.72 -0.71 3.72
CA LYS A 64 15.78 -1.55 3.14
C LYS A 64 15.82 -2.98 3.67
N ASP A 65 15.39 -3.20 4.91
CA ASP A 65 15.33 -4.54 5.53
C ASP A 65 14.19 -5.35 4.91
N ILE A 66 13.04 -4.70 4.69
CA ILE A 66 11.89 -5.31 4.02
C ILE A 66 12.24 -5.63 2.56
N GLN A 67 12.88 -4.70 1.86
CA GLN A 67 13.35 -4.93 0.49
C GLN A 67 14.32 -6.10 0.41
N LEU A 68 15.24 -6.21 1.37
CA LEU A 68 16.19 -7.31 1.45
C LEU A 68 15.48 -8.63 1.75
N ALA A 69 14.59 -8.68 2.74
CA ALA A 69 13.82 -9.86 3.11
C ALA A 69 13.00 -10.39 1.92
N ARG A 70 12.26 -9.52 1.22
CA ARG A 70 11.51 -9.88 0.01
C ARG A 70 12.42 -10.41 -1.11
N ARG A 71 13.60 -9.80 -1.29
CA ARG A 71 14.58 -10.25 -2.28
C ARG A 71 15.13 -11.64 -1.96
N ILE A 72 15.37 -11.94 -0.67
CA ILE A 72 15.83 -13.26 -0.20
C ILE A 72 14.72 -14.31 -0.37
N ARG A 73 13.46 -13.96 -0.08
CA ARG A 73 12.28 -14.81 -0.33
C ARG A 73 12.03 -15.11 -1.82
N GLY A 74 12.68 -14.38 -2.72
CA GLY A 74 12.46 -14.51 -4.16
C GLY A 74 11.21 -13.80 -4.67
N GLU A 75 10.55 -13.00 -3.83
CA GLU A 75 9.44 -12.13 -4.19
C GLU A 75 9.98 -10.93 -4.98
N ARG A 76 10.25 -11.15 -6.27
CA ARG A 76 10.66 -10.08 -7.17
C ARG A 76 9.48 -9.15 -7.41
N ALA A 77 9.72 -7.84 -7.31
CA ALA A 77 8.87 -6.81 -7.89
C ALA A 77 9.02 -6.82 -9.41
#